data_AF-A0A521GQ51-F1
#
_entry.id   AF-A0A521GQ51-F1
#
_cell.length_a   1.000
_cell.length_b   1.000
_cell.length_c   1.000
_cell.angle_alpha   90.00
_cell.angle_beta   90.00
_cell.angle_gamma   90.00
#
_symmetry.space_group_name_H-M   'P 1'
#
loop_
_entity.id
_entity.type
_entity.pdbx_description
1 polymer ?
#
loop_
_entity_poly.entity_id
_entity_poly.type
_entity_poly.pdbx_seq_one_letter_code
_entity_poly.pdbx_strand_id
1 'polypeptide(L)'
;MNKDKIQRQSKWSTLHWVIAALCIIVAALVTIVAALLARPVKVVSNFEQCKSAGGALLESYPEQCLINGTTFTNSAQSVDGNTYIGMSEADALAKAKQDNTPARVVERDGEGLPVTMDFAFGRHNLYVRDGSVYKVEIEGQATDTQQ
;
A
#
# COMPACT_ATOMS: atom_id res chain seq x y z
N MET A 1 1.94 -81.82 13.91
CA MET A 1 0.92 -80.82 14.31
C MET A 1 1.67 -79.56 14.74
N ASN A 2 1.62 -78.36 14.14
CA ASN A 2 1.01 -77.82 12.92
C ASN A 2 1.92 -76.62 12.49
N LYS A 3 2.90 -76.85 11.59
CA LYS A 3 3.85 -75.82 11.13
C LYS A 3 3.17 -74.74 10.27
N ASP A 4 1.99 -75.05 9.72
CA ASP A 4 1.22 -74.15 8.86
C ASP A 4 0.56 -73.01 9.65
N LYS A 5 0.19 -73.24 10.93
CA LYS A 5 -0.38 -72.19 11.79
C LYS A 5 0.62 -71.09 12.14
N ILE A 6 1.89 -71.42 12.35
CA ILE A 6 2.95 -70.45 12.72
C ILE A 6 3.33 -69.59 11.50
N GLN A 7 3.43 -70.22 10.32
CA GLN A 7 3.68 -69.52 9.04
C GLN A 7 2.54 -68.58 8.63
N ARG A 8 1.27 -68.93 8.92
CA ARG A 8 0.11 -68.07 8.63
C ARG A 8 0.02 -66.85 9.56
N GLN A 9 0.30 -67.01 10.85
CA GLN A 9 0.27 -65.89 11.80
C GLN A 9 1.36 -64.84 11.54
N SER A 10 2.57 -65.28 11.19
CA SER A 10 3.68 -64.38 10.82
C SER A 10 3.40 -63.57 9.55
N LYS A 11 2.77 -64.18 8.53
CA LYS A 11 2.41 -63.48 7.28
C LYS A 11 1.28 -62.48 7.47
N TRP A 12 0.37 -62.72 8.42
CA TRP A 12 -0.65 -61.74 8.77
C TRP A 12 -0.05 -60.57 9.53
N SER A 13 0.87 -60.77 10.49
CA SER A 13 1.48 -59.66 11.22
C SER A 13 2.31 -58.74 10.31
N THR A 14 3.10 -59.28 9.37
CA THR A 14 3.91 -58.47 8.44
C THR A 14 3.06 -57.70 7.43
N LEU A 15 1.95 -58.28 6.97
CA LEU A 15 1.02 -57.60 6.05
C LEU A 15 0.36 -56.37 6.72
N HIS A 16 -0.01 -56.46 8.00
CA HIS A 16 -0.57 -55.30 8.72
C HIS A 16 0.46 -54.18 8.89
N TRP A 17 1.74 -54.50 9.13
CA TRP A 17 2.82 -53.51 9.21
C TRP A 17 3.10 -52.83 7.87
N VAL A 18 3.05 -53.57 6.76
CA VAL A 18 3.21 -53.00 5.41
C VAL A 18 2.05 -52.07 5.06
N ILE A 19 0.81 -52.46 5.38
CA ILE A 19 -0.37 -51.62 5.16
C ILE A 19 -0.29 -50.35 6.01
N ALA A 20 0.08 -50.47 7.29
CA ALA A 20 0.24 -49.32 8.18
C ALA A 20 1.32 -48.34 7.66
N ALA A 21 2.47 -48.85 7.21
CA ALA A 21 3.53 -48.04 6.62
C ALA A 21 3.07 -47.32 5.34
N LEU A 22 2.33 -48.01 4.46
CA LEU A 22 1.77 -47.42 3.24
C LEU A 22 0.77 -46.29 3.57
N CYS A 23 -0.12 -46.51 4.54
CA CYS A 23 -1.07 -45.48 4.97
C CYS A 23 -0.38 -44.23 5.52
N ILE A 24 0.71 -44.40 6.29
CA ILE A 24 1.52 -43.29 6.81
C ILE A 24 2.18 -42.53 5.66
N ILE A 25 2.75 -43.23 4.66
CA ILE A 25 3.37 -42.61 3.50
C ILE A 25 2.35 -41.82 2.68
N VAL A 26 1.16 -42.39 2.45
CA VAL A 26 0.08 -41.69 1.73
C VAL A 26 -0.39 -40.46 2.52
N ALA A 27 -0.59 -40.58 3.84
CA ALA A 27 -0.96 -39.44 4.67
C ALA A 27 0.11 -38.33 4.63
N ALA A 28 1.39 -38.69 4.70
CA ALA A 28 2.50 -37.74 4.58
C ALA A 28 2.56 -37.08 3.19
N LEU A 29 2.32 -37.83 2.12
CA LEU A 29 2.25 -37.27 0.77
C LEU A 29 1.08 -36.30 0.62
N VAL A 30 -0.10 -36.64 1.17
CA VAL A 30 -1.27 -35.77 1.15
C VAL A 30 -1.01 -34.48 1.93
N THR A 31 -0.37 -34.53 3.10
CA THR A 31 -0.03 -33.32 3.86
C THR A 31 1.01 -32.46 3.17
N ILE A 32 2.03 -33.06 2.55
CA ILE A 32 3.03 -32.34 1.76
C ILE A 32 2.38 -31.65 0.57
N VAL A 33 1.55 -32.36 -0.20
CA VAL A 33 0.83 -31.77 -1.35
C VAL A 33 -0.10 -30.65 -0.89
N ALA A 34 -0.85 -30.83 0.20
CA ALA A 34 -1.70 -29.79 0.75
C ALA A 34 -0.89 -28.54 1.17
N ALA A 35 0.26 -28.72 1.81
CA ALA A 35 1.15 -27.62 2.18
C ALA A 35 1.77 -26.92 0.96
N LEU A 36 2.10 -27.66 -0.10
CA LEU A 36 2.62 -27.10 -1.35
C LEU A 36 1.56 -26.32 -2.13
N LEU A 37 0.29 -26.74 -2.04
CA LEU A 37 -0.86 -26.06 -2.66
C LEU A 37 -1.36 -24.86 -1.84
N ALA A 38 -1.23 -24.90 -0.51
CA ALA A 38 -1.65 -23.84 0.41
C ALA A 38 -0.63 -22.68 0.46
N ARG A 39 -0.17 -22.19 -0.69
CA ARG A 39 0.64 -20.97 -0.71
C ARG A 39 -0.24 -19.79 -0.28
N PRO A 40 0.10 -19.06 0.79
CA PRO A 40 -0.64 -17.85 1.13
C PRO A 40 -0.52 -16.87 -0.04
N VAL A 41 -1.67 -16.43 -0.58
CA VAL A 41 -1.70 -15.34 -1.55
C VAL A 41 -1.09 -14.13 -0.84
N LYS A 42 -0.03 -13.53 -1.41
CA LYS A 42 0.53 -12.29 -0.88
C LYS A 42 -0.52 -11.19 -1.07
N VAL A 43 -1.31 -10.94 -0.04
CA VAL A 43 -2.29 -9.85 -0.04
C VAL A 43 -1.52 -8.54 0.07
N VAL A 44 -1.56 -7.75 -0.99
CA VAL A 44 -1.08 -6.37 -0.97
C VAL A 44 -1.99 -5.56 -0.04
N SER A 45 -1.43 -4.96 1.01
CA SER A 45 -2.21 -4.22 2.01
C SER A 45 -1.86 -2.75 2.13
N ASN A 46 -0.86 -2.26 1.41
CA ASN A 46 -0.40 -0.87 1.47
C ASN A 46 0.29 -0.44 0.17
N PHE A 47 0.58 0.87 0.07
CA PHE A 47 1.20 1.50 -1.09
C PHE A 47 2.55 0.87 -1.47
N GLU A 48 3.46 0.67 -0.50
CA GLU A 48 4.79 0.09 -0.78
C GLU A 48 4.72 -1.35 -1.28
N GLN A 49 3.79 -2.15 -0.72
CA GLN A 49 3.52 -3.49 -1.22
C GLN A 49 2.90 -3.46 -2.62
N CYS A 50 2.04 -2.49 -2.93
CA CYS A 50 1.48 -2.32 -4.26
C CYS A 50 2.58 -2.00 -5.28
N LYS A 51 3.46 -1.05 -4.96
CA LYS A 51 4.59 -0.64 -5.79
C LYS A 51 5.56 -1.80 -6.02
N SER A 52 5.96 -2.51 -4.97
CA SER A 52 6.86 -3.67 -5.07
C SER A 52 6.24 -4.88 -5.77
N ALA A 53 4.91 -5.00 -5.76
CA ALA A 53 4.18 -6.01 -6.51
C ALA A 53 3.99 -5.65 -8.00
N GLY A 54 4.49 -4.50 -8.46
CA GLY A 54 4.38 -4.05 -9.85
C GLY A 54 3.04 -3.40 -10.18
N GLY A 55 2.33 -2.87 -9.18
CA GLY A 55 1.14 -2.04 -9.39
C GLY A 55 1.47 -0.77 -10.18
N ALA A 56 0.46 -0.23 -10.85
CA ALA A 56 0.59 1.01 -11.62
C ALA A 56 0.56 2.22 -10.67
N LEU A 57 1.60 3.07 -10.72
CA LEU A 57 1.58 4.35 -10.03
C LEU A 57 0.71 5.34 -10.82
N LEU A 58 -0.22 5.98 -10.13
CA LEU A 58 -1.07 7.02 -10.69
C LEU A 58 -0.40 8.38 -10.52
N GLU A 59 -0.57 9.23 -11.53
CA GLU A 59 -0.13 10.63 -11.49
C GLU A 59 -1.13 11.43 -10.63
N SER A 60 -1.04 11.31 -9.30
CA SER A 60 -1.87 12.01 -8.32
C SER A 60 -1.06 12.48 -7.12
N TYR A 61 -1.63 13.42 -6.35
CA TYR A 61 -1.14 13.74 -5.02
C TYR A 61 -2.21 13.46 -3.95
N PRO A 62 -1.89 12.83 -2.82
CA PRO A 62 -0.72 11.98 -2.62
C PRO A 62 -0.58 10.92 -3.73
N GLU A 63 0.61 10.37 -3.88
CA GLU A 63 0.86 9.27 -4.83
C GLU A 63 -0.09 8.11 -4.55
N GLN A 64 -0.63 7.52 -5.61
CA GLN A 64 -1.52 6.37 -5.52
C GLN A 64 -0.97 5.21 -6.35
N CYS A 65 -1.19 3.99 -5.89
CA CYS A 65 -0.80 2.76 -6.59
C CYS A 65 -2.01 1.87 -6.79
N LEU A 66 -2.27 1.45 -8.03
CA LEU A 66 -3.37 0.58 -8.43
C LEU A 66 -2.85 -0.83 -8.76
N ILE A 67 -3.42 -1.84 -8.11
CA ILE A 67 -3.16 -3.24 -8.45
C ILE A 67 -4.45 -4.06 -8.28
N ASN A 68 -4.78 -4.88 -9.28
CA ASN A 68 -5.98 -5.73 -9.27
C ASN A 68 -7.30 -4.99 -8.94
N GLY A 69 -7.42 -3.72 -9.34
CA GLY A 69 -8.61 -2.90 -9.08
C GLY A 69 -8.66 -2.25 -7.68
N THR A 70 -7.64 -2.47 -6.84
CA THR A 70 -7.51 -1.81 -5.54
C THR A 70 -6.47 -0.71 -5.60
N THR A 71 -6.84 0.48 -5.13
CA THR A 71 -5.94 1.64 -5.03
C THR A 71 -5.44 1.80 -3.60
N PHE A 72 -4.16 2.08 -3.46
CA PHE A 72 -3.50 2.37 -2.19
C PHE A 72 -2.85 3.75 -2.28
N THR A 73 -3.04 4.58 -1.26
CA THR A 73 -2.49 5.94 -1.20
C THR A 73 -1.21 5.96 -0.37
N ASN A 74 -0.24 6.77 -0.78
CA ASN A 74 0.98 7.02 -0.02
C ASN A 74 0.69 7.96 1.16
N SER A 75 0.42 7.36 2.33
CA SER A 75 0.10 8.12 3.55
C SER A 75 1.25 9.02 4.02
N ALA A 76 2.50 8.75 3.62
CA ALA A 76 3.65 9.58 4.00
C ALA A 76 3.61 10.97 3.34
N GLN A 77 2.82 11.14 2.28
CA GLN A 77 2.61 12.40 1.57
C GLN A 77 1.29 13.10 1.99
N SER A 78 0.64 12.64 3.07
CA SER A 78 -0.54 13.33 3.59
C SER A 78 -0.12 14.66 4.23
N VAL A 79 -0.44 15.78 3.57
CA VAL A 79 -0.15 17.12 4.10
C VAL A 79 -1.46 17.83 4.43
N ASP A 80 -1.52 18.40 5.64
CA ASP A 80 -2.62 19.27 6.03
C ASP A 80 -2.38 20.67 5.47
N GLY A 81 -3.18 21.05 4.45
CA GLY A 81 -3.14 22.39 3.86
C GLY A 81 -3.43 23.51 4.87
N ASN A 82 -4.03 23.19 6.02
CA ASN A 82 -4.29 24.17 7.07
C ASN A 82 -3.03 24.62 7.83
N THR A 83 -1.90 23.92 7.65
CA THR A 83 -0.63 24.23 8.34
C THR A 83 -0.17 25.68 8.14
N TYR A 84 -0.49 26.30 7.00
CA TYR A 84 -0.04 27.65 6.67
C TYR A 84 -1.06 28.73 7.01
N ILE A 85 -2.31 28.37 7.30
CA ILE A 85 -3.39 29.34 7.49
C ILE A 85 -3.08 30.22 8.70
N GLY A 86 -3.16 31.53 8.50
CA GLY A 86 -2.83 32.56 9.50
C GLY A 86 -1.35 32.90 9.60
N MET A 87 -0.44 32.14 8.98
CA MET A 87 0.99 32.51 8.92
C MET A 87 1.19 33.72 8.00
N SER A 88 2.26 34.48 8.24
CA SER A 88 2.69 35.49 7.28
C SER A 88 3.15 34.83 5.98
N GLU A 89 3.10 35.56 4.85
CA GLU A 89 3.61 35.06 3.56
C GLU A 89 5.06 34.57 3.68
N ALA A 90 5.92 35.34 4.36
CA ALA A 90 7.32 35.02 4.53
C ALA A 90 7.53 33.74 5.37
N ASP A 91 6.81 33.60 6.48
CA ASP A 91 6.93 32.43 7.37
C ASP A 91 6.39 31.17 6.69
N ALA A 92 5.29 31.29 5.95
CA ALA A 92 4.71 30.17 5.22
C ALA A 92 5.67 29.62 4.16
N LEU A 93 6.31 30.51 3.38
CA LEU A 93 7.31 30.11 2.37
C LEU A 93 8.58 29.56 3.02
N ALA A 94 9.03 30.14 4.13
CA ALA A 94 10.18 29.64 4.88
C ALA A 94 9.91 28.23 5.42
N LYS A 95 8.72 28.00 5.98
CA LYS A 95 8.30 26.68 6.46
C LYS A 95 8.17 25.67 5.32
N ALA A 96 7.55 26.04 4.21
CA ALA A 96 7.45 25.16 3.04
C ALA A 96 8.84 24.75 2.54
N LYS A 97 9.79 25.69 2.49
CA LYS A 97 11.19 25.41 2.14
C LYS A 97 11.86 24.47 3.15
N GLN A 98 11.64 24.66 4.44
CA GLN A 98 12.16 23.79 5.51
C GLN A 98 11.62 22.36 5.37
N ASP A 99 10.34 22.23 5.02
CA ASP A 99 9.66 20.94 4.86
C ASP A 99 9.89 20.34 3.46
N ASN A 100 10.75 20.93 2.62
CA ASN A 100 10.98 20.57 1.21
C ASN A 100 9.68 20.45 0.39
N THR A 101 8.69 21.26 0.73
CA THR A 101 7.38 21.29 0.08
C THR A 101 7.39 22.41 -0.97
N PRO A 102 7.11 22.10 -2.25
CA PRO A 102 7.01 23.13 -3.27
C PRO A 102 5.82 24.05 -2.94
N ALA A 103 6.07 25.34 -2.79
CA ALA A 103 5.03 26.32 -2.51
C ALA A 103 5.25 27.62 -3.29
N ARG A 104 4.16 28.28 -3.66
CA ARG A 104 4.18 29.61 -4.31
C ARG A 104 2.97 30.42 -3.89
N VAL A 105 3.08 31.74 -3.97
CA VAL A 105 1.95 32.65 -3.77
C VAL A 105 1.29 32.86 -5.13
N VAL A 106 -0.01 32.62 -5.21
CA VAL A 106 -0.80 32.77 -6.44
C VAL A 106 -1.77 33.95 -6.39
N GLU A 107 -2.03 34.49 -5.20
CA GLU A 107 -2.92 35.63 -4.99
C GLU A 107 -2.43 36.48 -3.82
N ARG A 108 -2.49 37.80 -3.96
CA ARG A 108 -2.38 38.77 -2.85
C ARG A 108 -3.56 39.71 -2.86
N ASP A 109 -4.23 39.83 -1.72
CA ASP A 109 -5.31 40.79 -1.49
C ASP A 109 -6.45 40.74 -2.54
N GLY A 110 -6.72 39.53 -3.06
CA GLY A 110 -7.73 39.29 -4.10
C GLY A 110 -7.22 39.51 -5.53
N GLU A 111 -5.98 39.96 -5.72
CA GLU A 111 -5.34 40.08 -7.02
C GLU A 111 -4.50 38.84 -7.33
N GLY A 112 -4.86 38.15 -8.42
CA GLY A 112 -4.10 37.02 -8.92
C GLY A 112 -2.71 37.44 -9.39
N LEU A 113 -1.69 36.70 -8.97
CA LEU A 113 -0.31 36.93 -9.38
C LEU A 113 0.02 36.16 -10.65
N PRO A 114 0.85 36.73 -11.54
CA PRO A 114 1.33 36.00 -12.71
C PRO A 114 2.23 34.85 -12.24
N VAL A 115 1.77 33.62 -12.49
CA VAL A 115 2.51 32.39 -12.21
C VAL A 115 2.62 31.53 -13.47
N THR A 116 3.58 30.62 -13.49
CA THR A 116 3.73 29.65 -14.57
C THR A 116 2.63 28.58 -14.52
N MET A 117 2.18 28.15 -15.70
CA MET A 117 1.13 27.13 -15.85
C MET A 117 1.69 25.70 -15.84
N ASP A 118 2.95 25.51 -15.47
CA ASP A 118 3.48 24.17 -15.22
C ASP A 118 2.69 23.53 -14.09
N PHE A 119 2.48 22.22 -14.14
CA PHE A 119 1.77 21.49 -13.11
C PHE A 119 2.79 20.72 -12.26
N ALA A 120 2.72 20.84 -10.94
CA ALA A 120 3.61 20.13 -10.03
C ALA A 120 2.82 19.49 -8.88
N PHE A 121 2.76 18.15 -8.89
CA PHE A 121 2.10 17.37 -7.83
C PHE A 121 2.61 17.76 -6.43
N GLY A 122 1.67 18.02 -5.52
CA GLY A 122 1.96 18.41 -4.16
C GLY A 122 2.39 19.86 -3.98
N ARG A 123 2.34 20.70 -5.03
CA ARG A 123 2.64 22.13 -4.89
C ARG A 123 1.52 22.87 -4.16
N HIS A 124 1.90 23.64 -3.16
CA HIS A 124 1.01 24.46 -2.37
C HIS A 124 0.88 25.85 -2.99
N ASN A 125 -0.30 26.15 -3.52
CA ASN A 125 -0.68 27.47 -3.98
C ASN A 125 -1.26 28.24 -2.79
N LEU A 126 -0.51 29.21 -2.30
CA LEU A 126 -0.84 30.05 -1.16
C LEU A 126 -1.60 31.28 -1.62
N TYR A 127 -2.70 31.58 -0.93
CA TYR A 127 -3.52 32.77 -1.13
C TYR A 127 -3.37 33.66 0.09
N VAL A 128 -2.93 34.90 -0.12
CA VAL A 128 -2.57 35.85 0.94
C VAL A 128 -3.56 37.00 0.95
N ARG A 129 -3.97 37.42 2.16
CA ARG A 129 -4.78 38.61 2.40
C ARG A 129 -4.28 39.30 3.66
N ASP A 130 -4.11 40.62 3.60
CA ASP A 130 -3.60 41.44 4.70
C ASP A 130 -2.25 40.93 5.24
N GLY A 131 -1.41 40.37 4.36
CA GLY A 131 -0.10 39.80 4.70
C GLY A 131 -0.11 38.39 5.29
N SER A 132 -1.29 37.78 5.49
CA SER A 132 -1.45 36.43 6.05
C SER A 132 -2.08 35.46 5.05
N VAL A 133 -1.65 34.20 5.09
CA VAL A 133 -2.24 33.14 4.26
C VAL A 133 -3.65 32.82 4.77
N TYR A 134 -4.64 32.87 3.88
CA TYR A 134 -6.04 32.58 4.23
C TYR A 134 -6.62 31.35 3.51
N LYS A 135 -5.96 30.88 2.45
CA LYS A 135 -6.33 29.67 1.71
C LYS A 135 -5.08 28.99 1.14
N VAL A 136 -5.10 27.66 1.08
CA VAL A 136 -4.07 26.84 0.44
C VAL A 136 -4.75 25.85 -0.48
N GLU A 137 -4.26 25.74 -1.71
CA GLU A 137 -4.67 24.70 -2.66
C GLU A 137 -3.48 23.83 -3.01
N ILE A 138 -3.63 22.51 -2.91
CA ILE A 138 -2.56 21.55 -3.18
C ILE A 138 -2.78 20.94 -4.57
N GLU A 139 -1.81 21.11 -5.45
CA GLU A 139 -1.90 20.60 -6.82
C GLU A 139 -1.91 19.08 -6.88
N GLY A 140 -2.87 18.54 -7.63
CA GLY A 140 -3.03 17.09 -7.80
C GLY A 140 -3.70 16.40 -6.62
N GLN A 141 -4.06 17.13 -5.55
CA GLN A 141 -4.94 16.62 -4.51
C GLN A 141 -6.31 16.36 -5.11
N ALA A 142 -6.81 15.13 -4.96
CA ALA A 142 -8.22 14.84 -5.23
C ALA A 142 -9.04 15.72 -4.28
N THR A 143 -9.56 16.83 -4.77
CA THR A 143 -10.55 17.60 -4.03
C THR A 143 -11.78 16.70 -3.98
N ASP A 144 -12.10 16.19 -2.78
CA ASP A 144 -13.46 15.76 -2.50
C ASP A 144 -14.33 16.96 -2.83
N THR A 145 -14.88 16.94 -4.03
CA THR A 145 -15.87 17.90 -4.46
C THR A 145 -17.05 17.60 -3.56
N GLN A 146 -17.18 18.36 -2.47
CA GLN A 146 -18.42 18.46 -1.72
C GLN A 146 -19.46 18.96 -2.74
N GLN A 147 -20.13 18.01 -3.40
CA GLN A 147 -21.37 18.23 -4.12
C GLN A 147 -22.53 18.22 -3.12
#